data_AF-Q23QB6-F1
#
_entry.id   AF-Q23QB6-F1
#
_cell.length_a   1.000
_cell.length_b   1.000
_cell.length_c   1.000
_cell.angle_alpha   90.00
_cell.angle_beta   90.00
_cell.angle_gamma   90.00
#
_symmetry.space_group_name_H-M   'P 1'
#
loop_
_entity.id
_entity.type
_entity.pdbx_description
1 polymer ?
#
loop_
_entity_poly.entity_id
_entity_poly.type
_entity_poly.pdbx_seq_one_letter_code
_entity_poly.pdbx_strand_id
1 'polypeptide(L)'
;MIQNSAIFTNLENLENSIFFNISKATLKFSEKIKNLKLAQRLGNNLGQYINLIHLMLDFSWNPLGEKETSFIFQGLGKCVNLKCLTLQMSSNKIGASTLQILALEMQNCRKINELTIDLNKNIINNKGASIIGHLIGNMEYLEKVMLDLRWCSIEASGGSELGIGIGNSPSLKDLEISLGGNTICGQGATDLCFGLSNSKSLKALTLKFTGKNQIGDDGVYGMCSGLVQFENLQLLTLDLRDSNISAYGASDLGYGLGNCQNLQFLTLNLASDYFQNFQNKVGNAGVQGLILGLSNSSKLKTLKLDLSQNQINRIDKVCISGFFNLLMLTSMELCLNSNKMNLQDQKKFLAKTKTMRRLVKYNVKCS
;
A
#
# COMPACT_ATOMS: atom_id res chain seq x y z
N MET A 1 -6.81 -13.63 31.00
CA MET A 1 -5.99 -12.39 30.88
C MET A 1 -6.94 -11.27 30.51
N ILE A 2 -7.05 -10.24 31.35
CA ILE A 2 -8.11 -9.21 31.30
C ILE A 2 -8.05 -8.48 29.95
N GLN A 3 -8.92 -8.83 29.01
CA GLN A 3 -9.24 -7.98 27.86
C GLN A 3 -10.37 -7.05 28.29
N ASN A 4 -10.04 -5.92 28.91
CA ASN A 4 -10.96 -4.79 28.92
C ASN A 4 -10.65 -3.92 27.71
N SER A 5 -11.62 -3.86 26.80
CA SER A 5 -11.63 -2.96 25.65
C SER A 5 -12.41 -1.71 26.02
N ALA A 6 -11.89 -0.53 25.69
CA ALA A 6 -12.58 0.73 25.90
C ALA A 6 -12.67 1.53 24.59
N ILE A 7 -13.80 2.21 24.40
CA ILE A 7 -13.99 3.16 23.31
C ILE A 7 -14.27 4.52 23.93
N PHE A 8 -13.42 5.50 23.62
CA PHE A 8 -13.52 6.86 24.13
C PHE A 8 -13.89 7.79 22.97
N THR A 9 -15.06 8.40 23.07
CA THR A 9 -15.57 9.35 22.06
C THR A 9 -15.40 10.82 22.47
N ASN A 10 -15.07 11.07 23.74
CA ASN A 10 -14.78 12.38 24.30
C ASN A 10 -13.68 12.26 25.38
N LEU A 11 -13.07 13.39 25.74
CA LEU A 11 -11.95 13.43 26.69
C LEU A 11 -12.38 13.11 28.12
N GLU A 12 -13.60 13.49 28.52
CA GLU A 12 -14.12 13.24 29.87
C GLU A 12 -14.23 11.74 30.16
N ASN A 13 -14.67 10.94 29.19
CA ASN A 13 -14.72 9.48 29.31
C ASN A 13 -13.33 8.88 29.47
N LEU A 14 -12.31 9.45 28.81
CA LEU A 14 -10.92 9.02 28.93
C LEU A 14 -10.35 9.35 30.31
N GLU A 15 -10.68 10.54 30.84
CA GLU A 15 -10.20 11.04 32.14
C GLU A 15 -10.83 10.31 33.33
N ASN A 16 -12.13 10.00 33.24
CA ASN A 16 -12.86 9.32 34.32
C ASN A 16 -12.67 7.79 34.31
N SER A 17 -11.84 7.27 33.41
CA SER A 17 -11.67 5.85 33.18
C SER A 17 -10.58 5.23 34.06
N ILE A 18 -10.81 3.98 34.46
CA ILE A 18 -9.88 3.19 35.26
C ILE A 18 -8.82 2.55 34.34
N PHE A 19 -7.76 3.31 34.06
CA PHE A 19 -6.75 2.98 33.04
C PHE A 19 -5.98 1.68 33.27
N PHE A 20 -5.75 1.26 34.51
CA PHE A 20 -4.87 0.10 34.81
C PHE A 20 -5.40 -1.25 34.30
N ASN A 21 -6.70 -1.37 34.06
CA ASN A 21 -7.31 -2.60 33.55
C ASN A 21 -7.45 -2.63 32.02
N ILE A 22 -7.18 -1.53 31.31
CA ILE A 22 -7.48 -1.41 29.88
C ILE A 22 -6.27 -1.82 29.05
N SER A 23 -6.42 -2.88 28.25
CA SER A 23 -5.39 -3.39 27.34
C SER A 23 -5.66 -3.07 25.87
N LYS A 24 -6.88 -2.65 25.54
CA LYS A 24 -7.30 -2.24 24.19
C LYS A 24 -8.10 -0.95 24.29
N ALA A 25 -7.67 0.09 23.58
CA ALA A 25 -8.38 1.37 23.55
C ALA A 25 -8.57 1.87 22.11
N THR A 26 -9.75 2.43 21.86
CA THR A 26 -10.05 3.20 20.66
C THR A 26 -10.47 4.60 21.07
N LEU A 27 -9.69 5.60 20.69
CA LEU A 27 -9.98 7.01 20.95
C LEU A 27 -10.41 7.63 19.63
N LYS A 28 -11.70 7.99 19.53
CA LYS A 28 -12.29 8.61 18.33
C LYS A 28 -13.06 9.86 18.75
N PHE A 29 -12.37 10.99 18.77
CA PHE A 29 -12.99 12.24 19.18
C PHE A 29 -13.79 12.82 18.01
N SER A 30 -15.11 12.87 18.17
CA SER A 30 -16.00 13.56 17.23
C SER A 30 -15.85 15.08 17.31
N GLU A 31 -15.40 15.58 18.45
CA GLU A 31 -15.10 16.99 18.65
C GLU A 31 -13.69 17.31 18.16
N LYS A 32 -13.58 18.43 17.44
CA LYS A 32 -12.27 18.89 16.99
C LYS A 32 -11.38 19.17 18.20
N ILE A 33 -10.13 18.69 18.19
CA ILE A 33 -9.09 19.12 19.14
C ILE A 33 -8.73 20.56 18.77
N LYS A 34 -9.54 21.51 19.25
CA LYS A 34 -9.54 22.91 18.81
C LYS A 34 -8.44 23.75 19.46
N ASN A 35 -7.77 23.25 20.49
CA ASN A 35 -6.75 24.01 21.22
C ASN A 35 -5.68 23.13 21.88
N LEU A 36 -4.57 23.79 22.21
CA LEU A 36 -3.41 23.22 22.87
C LEU A 36 -3.70 22.55 24.21
N LYS A 37 -4.59 23.13 25.04
CA LYS A 37 -4.92 22.59 26.37
C LYS A 37 -5.58 21.21 26.27
N LEU A 38 -6.47 21.02 25.29
CA LEU A 38 -7.12 19.73 25.05
C LEU A 38 -6.12 18.69 24.55
N ALA A 39 -5.23 19.06 23.63
CA ALA A 39 -4.19 18.17 23.14
C ALA A 39 -3.22 17.75 24.26
N GLN A 40 -2.85 18.68 25.13
CA GLN A 40 -2.01 18.42 26.30
C GLN A 40 -2.70 17.50 27.31
N ARG A 41 -3.98 17.74 27.63
CA ARG A 41 -4.76 16.85 28.49
C ARG A 41 -4.86 15.45 27.89
N LEU A 42 -5.13 15.35 26.59
CA LEU A 42 -5.18 14.07 25.88
C LEU A 42 -3.85 13.32 25.98
N GLY A 43 -2.73 13.97 25.65
CA GLY A 43 -1.40 13.38 25.76
C GLY A 43 -1.07 12.90 27.17
N ASN A 44 -1.35 13.74 28.18
CA ASN A 44 -1.13 13.39 29.58
C ASN A 44 -1.97 12.20 30.04
N ASN A 45 -3.24 12.14 29.64
CA ASN A 45 -4.12 11.02 29.97
C ASN A 45 -3.71 9.74 29.23
N LEU A 46 -3.46 9.82 27.93
CA LEU A 46 -3.00 8.69 27.12
C LEU A 46 -1.75 8.05 27.74
N GLY A 47 -0.82 8.87 28.21
CA GLY A 47 0.42 8.41 28.84
C GLY A 47 0.25 7.64 30.15
N GLN A 48 -0.95 7.60 30.74
CA GLN A 48 -1.25 6.80 31.93
C GLN A 48 -1.63 5.34 31.59
N TYR A 49 -2.00 5.07 30.34
CA TYR A 49 -2.45 3.75 29.88
C TYR A 49 -1.26 2.84 29.49
N ILE A 50 -0.33 2.64 30.43
CA ILE A 50 0.93 1.90 30.20
C ILE A 50 0.75 0.40 29.90
N ASN A 51 -0.44 -0.15 30.18
CA ASN A 51 -0.79 -1.55 29.94
C ASN A 51 -1.43 -1.79 28.56
N LEU A 52 -1.53 -0.75 27.70
CA LEU A 52 -2.09 -0.90 26.37
C LEU A 52 -1.25 -1.85 25.52
N ILE A 53 -1.97 -2.78 24.89
CA ILE A 53 -1.44 -3.72 23.89
C ILE A 53 -1.93 -3.30 22.50
N HIS A 54 -3.17 -2.81 22.42
CA HIS A 54 -3.78 -2.33 21.18
C HIS A 54 -4.29 -0.90 21.36
N LEU A 55 -3.90 -0.01 20.47
CA LEU A 55 -4.36 1.37 20.50
C LEU A 55 -4.74 1.83 19.10
N MET A 56 -5.94 2.41 18.99
CA MET A 56 -6.36 3.18 17.84
C MET A 56 -6.60 4.63 18.28
N LEU A 57 -5.88 5.57 17.68
CA LEU A 57 -6.10 7.00 17.83
C LEU A 57 -6.64 7.55 16.51
N ASP A 58 -7.82 8.15 16.53
CA ASP A 58 -8.41 8.85 15.39
C ASP A 58 -8.59 10.33 15.70
N PHE A 59 -7.81 11.13 14.98
CA PHE A 59 -7.90 12.59 14.95
C PHE A 59 -7.85 13.07 13.50
N SER A 60 -8.42 12.30 12.58
CA SER A 60 -8.64 12.75 11.20
C SER A 60 -9.52 14.00 11.17
N TRP A 61 -9.33 14.89 10.19
CA TRP A 61 -10.10 16.13 10.03
C TRP A 61 -9.99 17.11 11.22
N ASN A 62 -8.84 17.09 11.90
CA ASN A 62 -8.46 18.02 12.96
C ASN A 62 -7.26 18.86 12.50
N PRO A 63 -7.37 20.18 12.34
CA PRO A 63 -6.24 21.02 11.96
C PRO A 63 -5.22 21.18 13.10
N LEU A 64 -4.71 20.07 13.65
CA LEU A 64 -3.68 20.00 14.67
C LEU A 64 -2.41 20.64 14.14
N GLY A 65 -1.87 21.56 14.93
CA GLY A 65 -0.52 22.06 14.73
C GLY A 65 0.52 21.09 15.27
N GLU A 66 1.77 21.44 15.05
CA GLU A 66 2.93 20.70 15.54
C GLU A 66 2.92 20.58 17.08
N LYS A 67 2.59 21.67 17.78
CA LYS A 67 2.59 21.69 19.26
C LYS A 67 1.51 20.79 19.85
N GLU A 68 0.29 20.84 19.30
CA GLU A 68 -0.80 19.98 19.73
C GLU A 68 -0.44 18.50 19.52
N THR A 69 0.06 18.16 18.34
CA THR A 69 0.40 16.77 18.00
C THR A 69 1.58 16.26 18.84
N SER A 70 2.54 17.12 19.17
CA SER A 70 3.68 16.80 20.03
C SER A 70 3.24 16.26 21.39
N PHE A 71 2.28 16.92 22.06
CA PHE A 71 1.78 16.43 23.34
C PHE A 71 1.13 15.05 23.24
N ILE A 72 0.37 14.81 22.17
CA ILE A 72 -0.28 13.52 21.93
C ILE A 72 0.78 12.43 21.73
N PHE A 73 1.81 12.69 20.92
CA PHE A 73 2.89 11.73 20.68
C PHE A 73 3.77 11.48 21.91
N GLN A 74 4.03 12.49 22.74
CA GLN A 74 4.71 12.30 24.03
C GLN A 74 3.90 11.40 24.97
N GLY A 75 2.57 11.52 24.96
CA GLY A 75 1.67 10.60 25.65
C GLY A 75 1.75 9.18 25.11
N LEU A 76 1.70 9.06 23.78
CA LEU A 76 1.81 7.77 23.07
C LEU A 76 3.15 7.07 23.36
N GLY A 77 4.26 7.81 23.43
CA GLY A 77 5.59 7.27 23.73
C GLY A 77 5.68 6.57 25.09
N LYS A 78 4.77 6.85 26.03
CA LYS A 78 4.68 6.17 27.33
C LYS A 78 3.96 4.83 27.27
N CYS A 79 3.27 4.51 26.18
CA CYS A 79 2.55 3.25 25.98
C CYS A 79 3.48 2.12 25.53
N VAL A 80 4.52 1.83 26.33
CA VAL A 80 5.66 0.96 25.95
C VAL A 80 5.32 -0.51 25.68
N ASN A 81 4.11 -0.95 26.05
CA ASN A 81 3.65 -2.33 25.87
C ASN A 81 2.83 -2.54 24.58
N LEU A 82 2.67 -1.50 23.75
CA LEU A 82 1.93 -1.58 22.50
C LEU A 82 2.51 -2.64 21.57
N LYS A 83 1.62 -3.48 21.02
CA LYS A 83 1.89 -4.42 19.94
C LYS A 83 1.23 -3.99 18.65
N CYS A 84 0.01 -3.45 18.74
CA CYS A 84 -0.75 -2.97 17.59
C CYS A 84 -1.08 -1.48 17.79
N LEU A 85 -0.66 -0.65 16.83
CA LEU A 85 -0.91 0.78 16.83
C LEU A 85 -1.58 1.19 15.52
N THR A 86 -2.72 1.87 15.63
CA THR A 86 -3.40 2.53 14.51
C THR A 86 -3.48 4.03 14.77
N LEU A 87 -2.89 4.84 13.89
CA LEU A 87 -2.96 6.30 13.90
C LEU A 87 -3.74 6.78 12.67
N GLN A 88 -4.96 7.27 12.87
CA GLN A 88 -5.77 7.88 11.83
C GLN A 88 -5.63 9.41 11.92
N MET A 89 -4.89 9.99 10.97
CA MET A 89 -4.46 11.39 11.00
C MET A 89 -4.71 12.11 9.66
N SER A 90 -5.67 11.63 8.88
CA SER A 90 -5.93 12.17 7.54
C SER A 90 -6.52 13.57 7.56
N SER A 91 -6.27 14.35 6.51
CA SER A 91 -6.81 15.69 6.29
C SER A 91 -6.48 16.67 7.42
N ASN A 92 -5.21 16.68 7.84
CA ASN A 92 -4.68 17.55 8.88
C ASN A 92 -3.58 18.48 8.29
N LYS A 93 -2.75 19.08 9.14
CA LYS A 93 -1.59 19.91 8.75
C LYS A 93 -0.27 19.30 9.20
N ILE A 94 -0.21 17.96 9.25
CA ILE A 94 0.99 17.24 9.67
C ILE A 94 2.07 17.41 8.61
N GLY A 95 3.26 17.80 9.04
CA GLY A 95 4.45 17.87 8.19
C GLY A 95 5.63 17.13 8.79
N ALA A 96 6.78 17.26 8.13
CA ALA A 96 8.01 16.57 8.51
C ALA A 96 8.42 16.79 9.99
N SER A 97 8.25 17.99 10.55
CA SER A 97 8.58 18.27 11.96
C SER A 97 7.75 17.45 12.93
N THR A 98 6.45 17.30 12.66
CA THR A 98 5.54 16.49 13.48
C THR A 98 5.86 15.00 13.37
N LEU A 99 6.22 14.50 12.18
CA LEU A 99 6.68 13.13 12.01
C LEU A 99 8.02 12.87 12.69
N GLN A 100 8.90 13.86 12.78
CA GLN A 100 10.16 13.73 13.51
C GLN A 100 9.91 13.47 15.00
N ILE A 101 8.92 14.14 15.57
CA ILE A 101 8.49 13.93 16.96
C ILE A 101 7.89 12.53 17.11
N LEU A 102 7.00 12.11 16.20
CA LEU A 102 6.48 10.75 16.21
C LEU A 102 7.61 9.72 16.19
N ALA A 103 8.59 9.91 15.31
CA ALA A 103 9.71 8.99 15.17
C ALA A 103 10.59 8.92 16.42
N LEU A 104 10.76 10.03 17.13
CA LEU A 104 11.47 10.08 18.41
C LEU A 104 10.70 9.33 19.50
N GLU A 105 9.41 9.63 19.67
CA GLU A 105 8.59 9.05 20.74
C GLU A 105 8.36 7.54 20.56
N MET A 106 8.28 7.09 19.31
CA MET A 106 8.10 5.68 18.96
C MET A 106 9.31 4.79 19.27
N GLN A 107 10.49 5.36 19.55
CA GLN A 107 11.66 4.58 20.02
C GLN A 107 11.40 3.85 21.35
N ASN A 108 10.41 4.32 22.12
CA ASN A 108 9.99 3.72 23.38
C ASN A 108 9.01 2.55 23.18
N CYS A 109 8.28 2.51 22.07
CA CYS A 109 7.24 1.51 21.79
C CYS A 109 7.79 0.31 20.99
N ARG A 110 8.85 -0.32 21.51
CA ARG A 110 9.64 -1.32 20.77
C ARG A 110 8.92 -2.65 20.49
N LYS A 111 7.78 -2.90 21.14
CA LYS A 111 7.03 -4.16 21.01
C LYS A 111 6.01 -4.14 19.86
N ILE A 112 5.90 -3.03 19.12
CA ILE A 112 4.96 -2.92 18.00
C ILE A 112 5.34 -3.93 16.92
N ASN A 113 4.39 -4.80 16.60
CA ASN A 113 4.47 -5.74 15.50
C ASN A 113 3.48 -5.43 14.36
N GLU A 114 2.46 -4.60 14.63
CA GLU A 114 1.50 -4.13 13.64
C GLU A 114 1.32 -2.61 13.74
N LEU A 115 1.58 -1.91 12.64
CA LEU A 115 1.47 -0.45 12.55
C LEU A 115 0.57 -0.05 11.38
N THR A 116 -0.48 0.72 11.67
CA THR A 116 -1.31 1.37 10.66
C THR A 116 -1.22 2.87 10.83
N ILE A 117 -0.83 3.60 9.79
CA ILE A 117 -0.72 5.06 9.80
C ILE A 117 -1.46 5.61 8.57
N ASP A 118 -2.51 6.39 8.81
CA ASP A 118 -3.18 7.18 7.78
C ASP A 118 -2.75 8.65 7.88
N LEU A 119 -1.96 9.09 6.90
CA LEU A 119 -1.48 10.46 6.73
C LEU A 119 -2.05 11.12 5.46
N ASN A 120 -3.07 10.53 4.84
CA ASN A 120 -3.67 11.05 3.61
C ASN A 120 -4.04 12.53 3.73
N LYS A 121 -3.77 13.35 2.70
CA LYS A 121 -4.01 14.81 2.66
C LYS A 121 -3.32 15.56 3.82
N ASN A 122 -2.01 15.39 3.94
CA ASN A 122 -1.13 16.15 4.84
C ASN A 122 0.07 16.75 4.08
N ILE A 123 0.90 17.55 4.75
CA ILE A 123 2.02 18.28 4.14
C ILE A 123 3.34 17.52 4.43
N ILE A 124 3.36 16.22 4.15
CA ILE A 124 4.45 15.32 4.53
C ILE A 124 5.73 15.63 3.77
N ASN A 125 5.63 15.84 2.46
CA ASN A 125 6.72 16.09 1.51
C ASN A 125 7.85 15.03 1.54
N ASN A 126 8.92 15.24 0.78
CA ASN A 126 10.05 14.31 0.68
C ASN A 126 10.73 14.05 2.03
N LYS A 127 10.89 15.09 2.86
CA LYS A 127 11.52 14.95 4.18
C LYS A 127 10.67 14.12 5.13
N GLY A 128 9.35 14.31 5.12
CA GLY A 128 8.46 13.49 5.94
C GLY A 128 8.40 12.04 5.47
N ALA A 129 8.49 11.79 4.16
CA ALA A 129 8.57 10.45 3.59
C ALA A 129 9.86 9.71 4.03
N SER A 130 11.00 10.39 4.02
CA SER A 130 12.26 9.87 4.58
C SER A 130 12.12 9.53 6.07
N ILE A 131 11.59 10.46 6.89
CA ILE A 131 11.42 10.26 8.33
C ILE A 131 10.53 9.05 8.64
N ILE A 132 9.37 8.93 7.97
CA ILE A 132 8.48 7.79 8.22
C ILE A 132 9.08 6.47 7.73
N GLY A 133 9.81 6.51 6.61
CA GLY A 133 10.53 5.33 6.11
C GLY A 133 11.55 4.84 7.12
N HIS A 134 12.41 5.73 7.65
CA HIS A 134 13.39 5.37 8.66
C HIS A 134 12.78 4.99 10.01
N LEU A 135 11.65 5.59 10.40
CA LEU A 135 10.90 5.16 11.58
C LEU A 135 10.53 3.67 11.45
N ILE A 136 9.91 3.29 10.33
CA ILE A 136 9.51 1.91 10.04
C ILE A 136 10.74 0.99 9.98
N GLY A 137 11.80 1.42 9.30
CA GLY A 137 13.06 0.66 9.17
C GLY A 137 13.74 0.34 10.50
N ASN A 138 13.57 1.20 11.50
CA ASN A 138 14.21 1.04 12.81
C ASN A 138 13.40 0.21 13.82
N MET A 139 12.19 -0.24 13.48
CA MET A 139 11.38 -1.07 14.38
C MET A 139 11.76 -2.55 14.28
N GLU A 140 12.38 -3.08 15.33
CA GLU A 140 12.97 -4.42 15.37
C GLU A 140 11.95 -5.57 15.20
N TYR A 141 10.74 -5.41 15.74
CA TYR A 141 9.69 -6.46 15.78
C TYR A 141 8.51 -6.18 14.84
N LEU A 142 8.60 -5.16 13.99
CA LEU A 142 7.50 -4.73 13.13
C LEU A 142 7.30 -5.69 11.96
N GLU A 143 6.22 -6.47 12.01
CA GLU A 143 5.93 -7.50 11.00
C GLU A 143 4.94 -7.02 9.94
N LYS A 144 4.06 -6.07 10.28
CA LYS A 144 3.02 -5.57 9.39
C LYS A 144 2.88 -4.05 9.41
N VAL A 145 2.87 -3.44 8.23
CA VAL A 145 2.66 -2.01 8.03
C VAL A 145 1.56 -1.75 7.01
N MET A 146 0.64 -0.87 7.37
CA MET A 146 -0.27 -0.21 6.44
C MET A 146 -0.05 1.31 6.52
N LEU A 147 0.42 1.90 5.42
CA LEU A 147 0.81 3.30 5.36
C LEU A 147 0.06 4.01 4.23
N ASP A 148 -0.78 4.99 4.58
CA ASP A 148 -1.46 5.85 3.62
C ASP A 148 -0.80 7.23 3.56
N LEU A 149 -0.16 7.50 2.43
CA LEU A 149 0.54 8.74 2.10
C LEU A 149 -0.09 9.39 0.86
N ARG A 150 -1.38 9.17 0.60
CA ARG A 150 -2.06 9.81 -0.54
C ARG A 150 -2.11 11.32 -0.37
N TRP A 151 -1.90 12.05 -1.48
CA TRP A 151 -1.97 13.53 -1.50
C TRP A 151 -1.05 14.19 -0.44
N CYS A 152 0.21 13.78 -0.41
CA CYS A 152 1.19 14.19 0.60
C CYS A 152 2.35 15.05 0.05
N SER A 153 2.25 15.46 -1.22
CA SER A 153 3.29 16.21 -1.95
C SER A 153 4.65 15.50 -1.96
N ILE A 154 4.63 14.18 -2.13
CA ILE A 154 5.85 13.36 -2.24
C ILE A 154 6.29 13.34 -3.71
N GLU A 155 7.54 13.70 -3.95
CA GLU A 155 8.18 13.65 -5.27
C GLU A 155 9.10 12.43 -5.37
N ALA A 156 9.84 12.33 -6.48
CA ALA A 156 10.72 11.20 -6.75
C ALA A 156 11.72 10.89 -5.63
N SER A 157 12.39 11.91 -5.10
CA SER A 157 13.34 11.75 -4.00
C SER A 157 12.67 11.29 -2.71
N GLY A 158 11.44 11.75 -2.43
CA GLY A 158 10.66 11.26 -1.30
C GLY A 158 10.27 9.79 -1.43
N GLY A 159 9.94 9.32 -2.65
CA GLY A 159 9.70 7.90 -2.93
C GLY A 159 10.97 7.05 -2.71
N SER A 160 12.11 7.53 -3.20
CA SER A 160 13.42 6.88 -3.01
C SER A 160 13.77 6.73 -1.51
N GLU A 161 13.73 7.83 -0.76
CA GLU A 161 14.05 7.84 0.67
C GLU A 161 13.07 6.99 1.51
N LEU A 162 11.78 6.98 1.15
CA LEU A 162 10.80 6.09 1.78
C LEU A 162 11.18 4.62 1.58
N GLY A 163 11.61 4.26 0.37
CA GLY A 163 12.03 2.89 0.03
C GLY A 163 13.28 2.48 0.78
N ILE A 164 14.31 3.33 0.78
CA ILE A 164 15.56 3.11 1.52
C ILE A 164 15.28 2.93 3.01
N GLY A 165 14.47 3.83 3.60
CA GLY A 165 14.11 3.78 5.01
C GLY A 165 13.40 2.49 5.39
N ILE A 166 12.32 2.13 4.68
CA ILE A 166 11.54 0.92 4.98
C ILE A 166 12.35 -0.36 4.69
N GLY A 167 13.18 -0.35 3.64
CA GLY A 167 14.04 -1.46 3.25
C GLY A 167 15.00 -1.95 4.33
N ASN A 168 15.33 -1.07 5.30
CA ASN A 168 16.16 -1.42 6.45
C ASN A 168 15.43 -2.26 7.52
N SER A 169 14.11 -2.45 7.40
CA SER A 169 13.34 -3.17 8.41
C SER A 169 13.78 -4.64 8.51
N PRO A 170 14.17 -5.13 9.70
CA PRO A 170 14.71 -6.49 9.86
C PRO A 170 13.61 -7.57 9.81
N SER A 171 12.38 -7.24 10.17
CA SER A 171 11.31 -8.22 10.43
C SER A 171 10.02 -8.02 9.64
N LEU A 172 9.92 -6.97 8.82
CA LEU A 172 8.73 -6.64 8.05
C LEU A 172 8.36 -7.74 7.04
N LYS A 173 7.16 -8.31 7.19
CA LYS A 173 6.64 -9.40 6.36
C LYS A 173 5.53 -8.94 5.41
N ASP A 174 4.71 -7.98 5.86
CA ASP A 174 3.52 -7.50 5.15
C ASP A 174 3.52 -5.96 5.10
N LEU A 175 3.62 -5.40 3.90
CA LEU A 175 3.70 -3.97 3.68
C LEU A 175 2.66 -3.52 2.67
N GLU A 176 1.80 -2.59 3.08
CA GLU A 176 0.91 -1.86 2.21
C GLU A 176 1.25 -0.37 2.23
N ILE A 177 1.52 0.22 1.07
CA ILE A 177 1.74 1.66 0.90
C ILE A 177 0.78 2.22 -0.15
N SER A 178 -0.01 3.21 0.24
CA SER A 178 -0.83 4.00 -0.67
C SER A 178 -0.17 5.35 -0.95
N LEU A 179 0.28 5.57 -2.19
CA LEU A 179 1.04 6.75 -2.62
C LEU A 179 0.28 7.61 -3.64
N GLY A 180 -1.02 7.37 -3.81
CA GLY A 180 -1.79 8.03 -4.84
C GLY A 180 -1.89 9.56 -4.72
N GLY A 181 -1.93 10.27 -5.85
CA GLY A 181 -2.04 11.74 -5.86
C GLY A 181 -0.77 12.48 -5.43
N ASN A 182 0.39 11.84 -5.55
CA ASN A 182 1.72 12.44 -5.39
C ASN A 182 2.38 12.65 -6.77
N THR A 183 3.66 13.02 -6.80
CA THR A 183 4.45 13.30 -8.01
C THR A 183 5.74 12.47 -8.02
N ILE A 184 5.64 11.18 -7.70
CA ILE A 184 6.79 10.27 -7.54
C ILE A 184 7.54 10.02 -8.86
N CYS A 185 6.86 10.10 -10.00
CA CYS A 185 7.36 9.77 -11.33
C CYS A 185 7.93 8.34 -11.47
N GLY A 186 8.29 7.96 -12.69
CA GLY A 186 8.85 6.63 -12.97
C GLY A 186 10.16 6.35 -12.22
N GLN A 187 11.06 7.33 -12.11
CA GLN A 187 12.32 7.17 -11.38
C GLN A 187 12.09 6.97 -9.88
N GLY A 188 11.23 7.76 -9.24
CA GLY A 188 10.96 7.60 -7.81
C GLY A 188 10.29 6.26 -7.47
N ALA A 189 9.47 5.72 -8.38
CA ALA A 189 8.87 4.39 -8.17
C ALA A 189 9.89 3.26 -8.38
N THR A 190 10.83 3.45 -9.31
CA THR A 190 12.00 2.57 -9.51
C THR A 190 12.84 2.52 -8.23
N ASP A 191 13.24 3.68 -7.73
CA ASP A 191 14.05 3.80 -6.53
C ASP A 191 13.33 3.26 -5.29
N LEU A 192 12.02 3.51 -5.16
CA LEU A 192 11.20 2.91 -4.10
C LEU A 192 11.29 1.38 -4.15
N CYS A 193 11.12 0.75 -5.32
CA CYS A 193 11.17 -0.71 -5.43
C CYS A 193 12.56 -1.27 -5.10
N PHE A 194 13.63 -0.63 -5.55
CA PHE A 194 14.99 -1.01 -5.17
C PHE A 194 15.22 -0.88 -3.67
N GLY A 195 14.85 0.25 -3.07
CA GLY A 195 14.98 0.46 -1.62
C GLY A 195 14.22 -0.59 -0.82
N LEU A 196 12.95 -0.85 -1.16
CA LEU A 196 12.13 -1.85 -0.49
C LEU A 196 12.70 -3.28 -0.64
N SER A 197 13.35 -3.59 -1.75
CA SER A 197 13.92 -4.92 -2.00
C SER A 197 15.08 -5.31 -1.06
N ASN A 198 15.63 -4.34 -0.32
CA ASN A 198 16.59 -4.59 0.74
C ASN A 198 15.98 -5.35 1.93
N SER A 199 14.65 -5.28 2.12
CA SER A 199 13.97 -6.04 3.16
C SER A 199 13.92 -7.52 2.81
N LYS A 200 14.79 -8.31 3.47
CA LYS A 200 14.90 -9.76 3.23
C LYS A 200 13.75 -10.57 3.82
N SER A 201 12.97 -9.99 4.73
CA SER A 201 11.83 -10.63 5.40
C SER A 201 10.50 -10.44 4.67
N LEU A 202 10.42 -9.50 3.72
CA LEU A 202 9.16 -9.12 3.08
C LEU A 202 8.60 -10.24 2.20
N LYS A 203 7.34 -10.60 2.46
CA LYS A 203 6.60 -11.67 1.77
C LYS A 203 5.34 -11.18 1.07
N ALA A 204 4.73 -10.11 1.57
CA ALA A 204 3.56 -9.47 0.99
C ALA A 204 3.83 -7.98 0.79
N LEU A 205 3.66 -7.52 -0.45
CA LEU A 205 3.82 -6.13 -0.83
C LEU A 205 2.57 -5.65 -1.57
N THR A 206 2.01 -4.54 -1.11
CA THR A 206 0.96 -3.80 -1.80
C THR A 206 1.43 -2.37 -2.05
N LEU A 207 1.57 -1.99 -3.33
CA LEU A 207 1.91 -0.63 -3.75
C LEU A 207 0.77 -0.04 -4.57
N LYS A 208 0.28 1.14 -4.18
CA LYS A 208 -0.79 1.85 -4.91
C LYS A 208 -0.31 3.23 -5.35
N PHE A 209 -0.11 3.41 -6.66
CA PHE A 209 0.41 4.64 -7.26
C PHE A 209 -0.66 5.50 -7.97
N THR A 210 -1.95 5.18 -7.82
CA THR A 210 -3.05 5.84 -8.54
C THR A 210 -2.98 7.37 -8.57
N GLY A 211 -3.41 8.02 -9.66
CA GLY A 211 -3.49 9.48 -9.74
C GLY A 211 -2.24 10.13 -10.33
N LYS A 212 -1.79 11.26 -9.78
CA LYS A 212 -0.82 12.16 -10.45
C LYS A 212 0.65 11.69 -10.47
N ASN A 213 0.92 10.41 -10.18
CA ASN A 213 2.28 9.93 -9.99
C ASN A 213 3.09 9.80 -11.30
N GLN A 214 2.48 9.77 -12.48
CA GLN A 214 3.20 9.79 -13.77
C GLN A 214 4.31 8.73 -13.89
N ILE A 215 3.97 7.46 -13.64
CA ILE A 215 4.97 6.37 -13.68
C ILE A 215 5.48 6.14 -15.11
N GLY A 216 4.57 6.00 -16.08
CA GLY A 216 4.92 5.75 -17.48
C GLY A 216 5.61 4.39 -17.72
N ASP A 217 6.00 4.15 -18.98
CA ASP A 217 6.62 2.90 -19.41
C ASP A 217 8.01 2.69 -18.79
N ASP A 218 8.89 3.69 -18.85
CA ASP A 218 10.24 3.61 -18.27
C ASP A 218 10.19 3.38 -16.75
N GLY A 219 9.21 3.98 -16.09
CA GLY A 219 8.98 3.80 -14.67
C GLY A 219 8.61 2.36 -14.32
N VAL A 220 7.69 1.74 -15.07
CA VAL A 220 7.33 0.33 -14.80
C VAL A 220 8.45 -0.64 -15.15
N TYR A 221 9.26 -0.36 -16.18
CA TYR A 221 10.47 -1.11 -16.47
C TYR A 221 11.47 -1.07 -15.31
N GLY A 222 11.74 0.12 -14.77
CA GLY A 222 12.64 0.29 -13.63
C GLY A 222 12.07 -0.32 -12.33
N MET A 223 10.78 -0.14 -12.05
CA MET A 223 10.10 -0.81 -10.94
C MET A 223 10.26 -2.33 -11.01
N CYS A 224 10.07 -2.92 -12.19
CA CYS A 224 10.25 -4.36 -12.41
C CYS A 224 11.67 -4.82 -12.10
N SER A 225 12.67 -4.01 -12.45
CA SER A 225 14.08 -4.30 -12.15
C SER A 225 14.36 -4.36 -10.63
N GLY A 226 13.64 -3.57 -9.83
CA GLY A 226 13.66 -3.66 -8.36
C GLY A 226 12.81 -4.82 -7.82
N LEU A 227 11.63 -5.06 -8.38
CA LEU A 227 10.72 -6.13 -7.93
C LEU A 227 11.33 -7.54 -8.07
N VAL A 228 12.16 -7.78 -9.10
CA VAL A 228 12.86 -9.07 -9.25
C VAL A 228 13.94 -9.31 -8.19
N GLN A 229 14.37 -8.28 -7.44
CA GLN A 229 15.38 -8.41 -6.38
C GLN A 229 14.81 -8.97 -5.06
N PHE A 230 13.49 -9.03 -4.92
CA PHE A 230 12.88 -9.58 -3.72
C PHE A 230 13.06 -11.11 -3.64
N GLU A 231 13.86 -11.56 -2.66
CA GLU A 231 14.15 -12.98 -2.48
C GLU A 231 12.95 -13.77 -1.95
N ASN A 232 12.09 -13.16 -1.13
CA ASN A 232 11.03 -13.86 -0.41
C ASN A 232 9.59 -13.40 -0.74
N LEU A 233 9.42 -12.52 -1.74
CA LEU A 233 8.11 -11.98 -2.08
C LEU A 233 7.21 -13.05 -2.70
N GLN A 234 6.07 -13.29 -2.05
CA GLN A 234 5.09 -14.32 -2.42
C GLN A 234 3.76 -13.71 -2.88
N LEU A 235 3.41 -12.55 -2.34
CA LEU A 235 2.20 -11.81 -2.66
C LEU A 235 2.57 -10.40 -3.12
N LEU A 236 2.16 -10.05 -4.33
CA LEU A 236 2.27 -8.70 -4.85
C LEU A 236 0.90 -8.19 -5.25
N THR A 237 0.53 -7.03 -4.72
CA THR A 237 -0.56 -6.21 -5.24
C THR A 237 0.01 -4.91 -5.77
N LEU A 238 -0.21 -4.63 -7.05
CA LEU A 238 0.26 -3.44 -7.72
C LEU A 238 -0.93 -2.71 -8.32
N ASP A 239 -1.24 -1.52 -7.81
CA ASP A 239 -2.27 -0.64 -8.37
C ASP A 239 -1.60 0.52 -9.12
N LEU A 240 -1.58 0.37 -10.45
CA LEU A 240 -1.01 1.29 -11.42
C LEU A 240 -2.12 1.90 -12.31
N ARG A 241 -3.33 2.07 -11.77
CA ARG A 241 -4.38 2.76 -12.50
C ARG A 241 -3.97 4.18 -12.87
N ASP A 242 -4.36 4.57 -14.08
CA ASP A 242 -4.07 5.88 -14.67
C ASP A 242 -2.58 6.27 -14.51
N SER A 243 -1.67 5.40 -14.96
CA SER A 243 -0.22 5.59 -14.84
C SER A 243 0.48 5.85 -16.19
N ASN A 244 -0.28 6.14 -17.25
CA ASN A 244 0.20 6.36 -18.62
C ASN A 244 1.03 5.18 -19.16
N ILE A 245 0.62 3.95 -18.85
CA ILE A 245 1.29 2.73 -19.30
C ILE A 245 0.76 2.35 -20.68
N SER A 246 1.65 2.22 -21.65
CA SER A 246 1.33 1.81 -23.03
C SER A 246 1.44 0.29 -23.19
N ALA A 247 1.38 -0.17 -24.44
CA ALA A 247 1.66 -1.57 -24.78
C ALA A 247 3.09 -2.00 -24.40
N TYR A 248 4.08 -1.10 -24.47
CA TYR A 248 5.46 -1.39 -24.13
C TYR A 248 5.62 -1.61 -22.62
N GLY A 249 5.20 -0.65 -21.79
CA GLY A 249 5.28 -0.80 -20.34
C GLY A 249 4.48 -1.98 -19.81
N ALA A 250 3.35 -2.34 -20.43
CA ALA A 250 2.61 -3.56 -20.08
C ALA A 250 3.41 -4.85 -20.39
N SER A 251 4.16 -4.85 -21.49
CA SER A 251 5.04 -5.96 -21.85
C SER A 251 6.21 -6.08 -20.86
N ASP A 252 6.81 -4.94 -20.48
CA ASP A 252 7.87 -4.88 -19.47
C ASP A 252 7.38 -5.35 -18.10
N LEU A 253 6.18 -4.94 -17.69
CA LEU A 253 5.51 -5.47 -16.50
C LEU A 253 5.37 -6.99 -16.56
N GLY A 254 4.92 -7.52 -17.70
CA GLY A 254 4.80 -8.96 -17.88
C GLY A 254 6.12 -9.68 -17.70
N TYR A 255 7.16 -9.21 -18.39
CA TYR A 255 8.49 -9.83 -18.35
C TYR A 255 9.10 -9.76 -16.94
N GLY A 256 9.06 -8.58 -16.30
CA GLY A 256 9.58 -8.38 -14.96
C GLY A 256 8.88 -9.23 -13.90
N LEU A 257 7.54 -9.18 -13.88
CA LEU A 257 6.74 -9.96 -12.93
C LEU A 257 6.84 -11.47 -13.17
N GLY A 258 6.99 -11.89 -14.43
CA GLY A 258 7.28 -13.28 -14.80
C GLY A 258 8.58 -13.82 -14.19
N ASN A 259 9.57 -12.95 -13.97
CA ASN A 259 10.87 -13.29 -13.40
C ASN A 259 10.92 -13.25 -11.86
N CYS A 260 9.83 -12.87 -11.19
CA CYS A 260 9.77 -12.92 -9.73
C CYS A 260 9.68 -14.37 -9.23
N GLN A 261 10.81 -14.93 -8.78
CA GLN A 261 11.01 -16.37 -8.58
C GLN A 261 10.08 -17.03 -7.54
N ASN A 262 9.61 -16.27 -6.55
CA ASN A 262 8.79 -16.77 -5.44
C ASN A 262 7.34 -16.27 -5.45
N LEU A 263 6.97 -15.48 -6.45
CA LEU A 263 5.64 -14.89 -6.55
C LEU A 263 4.58 -15.96 -6.81
N GLN A 264 3.60 -16.05 -5.90
CA GLN A 264 2.50 -17.02 -5.95
C GLN A 264 1.14 -16.35 -6.15
N PHE A 265 1.01 -15.11 -5.69
CA PHE A 265 -0.22 -14.33 -5.76
C PHE A 265 0.09 -12.97 -6.37
N LEU A 266 -0.45 -12.72 -7.56
CA LEU A 266 -0.35 -11.43 -8.23
C LEU A 266 -1.74 -10.81 -8.35
N THR A 267 -1.89 -9.60 -7.82
CA THR A 267 -2.98 -8.69 -8.18
C THR A 267 -2.38 -7.49 -8.90
N LEU A 268 -2.73 -7.32 -10.17
CA LEU A 268 -2.26 -6.21 -10.99
C LEU A 268 -3.47 -5.42 -11.49
N ASN A 269 -3.54 -4.15 -11.12
CA ASN A 269 -4.57 -3.23 -11.60
C ASN A 269 -3.95 -2.22 -12.56
N LEU A 270 -4.31 -2.34 -13.83
CA LEU A 270 -3.94 -1.44 -14.92
C LEU A 270 -5.15 -0.72 -15.50
N ALA A 271 -6.30 -0.72 -14.81
CA ALA A 271 -7.49 -0.05 -15.29
C ALA A 271 -7.25 1.45 -15.54
N SER A 272 -8.08 2.04 -16.39
CA SER A 272 -8.17 3.49 -16.51
C SER A 272 -9.56 3.92 -16.07
N ASP A 273 -9.70 4.91 -15.20
CA ASP A 273 -11.01 5.29 -14.65
C ASP A 273 -11.10 6.76 -14.25
N TYR A 274 -10.14 7.28 -13.49
CA TYR A 274 -10.28 8.57 -12.81
C TYR A 274 -9.59 9.75 -13.50
N PHE A 275 -8.47 9.54 -14.18
CA PHE A 275 -7.64 10.65 -14.70
C PHE A 275 -7.44 10.58 -16.21
N GLN A 276 -8.24 11.34 -16.97
CA GLN A 276 -8.22 11.32 -18.44
C GLN A 276 -6.82 11.58 -19.05
N ASN A 277 -5.99 12.40 -18.41
CA ASN A 277 -4.66 12.73 -18.92
C ASN A 277 -3.60 11.66 -18.66
N PHE A 278 -3.90 10.66 -17.82
CA PHE A 278 -2.93 9.62 -17.42
C PHE A 278 -3.43 8.20 -17.70
N GLN A 279 -4.44 8.05 -18.56
CA GLN A 279 -5.01 6.75 -18.88
C GLN A 279 -3.96 5.76 -19.38
N ASN A 280 -4.05 4.53 -18.91
CA ASN A 280 -3.30 3.41 -19.46
C ASN A 280 -3.88 3.06 -20.85
N LYS A 281 -2.97 2.76 -21.78
CA LYS A 281 -3.26 2.44 -23.17
C LYS A 281 -2.60 1.11 -23.53
N VAL A 282 -2.87 0.08 -22.72
CA VAL A 282 -2.25 -1.23 -22.88
C VAL A 282 -2.57 -1.83 -24.27
N GLY A 283 -3.83 -1.75 -24.71
CA GLY A 283 -4.27 -2.27 -26.01
C GLY A 283 -4.02 -3.78 -26.18
N ASN A 284 -4.32 -4.31 -27.37
CA ASN A 284 -4.16 -5.75 -27.61
C ASN A 284 -2.70 -6.22 -27.48
N ALA A 285 -1.76 -5.45 -28.05
CA ALA A 285 -0.34 -5.79 -28.05
C ALA A 285 0.22 -5.81 -26.63
N GLY A 286 -0.15 -4.84 -25.79
CA GLY A 286 0.26 -4.81 -24.40
C GLY A 286 -0.31 -5.96 -23.58
N VAL A 287 -1.57 -6.36 -23.80
CA VAL A 287 -2.11 -7.56 -23.13
C VAL A 287 -1.39 -8.82 -23.58
N GLN A 288 -1.08 -8.95 -24.87
CA GLN A 288 -0.30 -10.09 -25.37
C GLN A 288 1.09 -10.13 -24.70
N GLY A 289 1.82 -9.01 -24.69
CA GLY A 289 3.14 -8.93 -24.06
C GLY A 289 3.11 -9.17 -22.56
N LEU A 290 2.15 -8.58 -21.86
CA LEU A 290 1.92 -8.77 -20.42
C LEU A 290 1.72 -10.26 -20.08
N ILE A 291 0.81 -10.93 -20.78
CA ILE A 291 0.48 -12.33 -20.50
C ILE A 291 1.59 -13.29 -20.93
N LEU A 292 2.26 -13.04 -22.06
CA LEU A 292 3.41 -13.84 -22.47
C LEU A 292 4.57 -13.69 -21.48
N GLY A 293 4.87 -12.47 -21.03
CA GLY A 293 5.90 -12.24 -20.02
C GLY A 293 5.56 -12.94 -18.69
N LEU A 294 4.32 -12.80 -18.22
CA LEU A 294 3.85 -13.48 -17.00
C LEU A 294 3.97 -14.99 -17.10
N SER A 295 3.84 -15.56 -18.31
CA SER A 295 3.92 -17.01 -18.52
C SER A 295 5.27 -17.64 -18.17
N ASN A 296 6.31 -16.82 -17.96
CA ASN A 296 7.59 -17.27 -17.41
C ASN A 296 7.52 -17.61 -15.90
N SER A 297 6.46 -17.18 -15.21
CA SER A 297 6.32 -17.45 -13.79
C SER A 297 6.05 -18.93 -13.52
N SER A 298 6.96 -19.58 -12.81
CA SER A 298 6.89 -21.00 -12.48
C SER A 298 6.06 -21.31 -11.23
N LYS A 299 5.77 -20.31 -10.38
CA LYS A 299 5.08 -20.49 -9.09
C LYS A 299 3.74 -19.77 -8.96
N LEU A 300 3.34 -18.98 -9.97
CA LEU A 300 2.10 -18.20 -9.89
C LEU A 300 0.87 -19.10 -9.81
N LYS A 301 0.17 -19.04 -8.68
CA LYS A 301 -1.05 -19.82 -8.39
C LYS A 301 -2.32 -19.00 -8.58
N THR A 302 -2.25 -17.71 -8.25
CA THR A 302 -3.37 -16.78 -8.36
C THR A 302 -2.97 -15.57 -9.17
N LEU A 303 -3.71 -15.31 -10.24
CA LEU A 303 -3.61 -14.10 -11.04
C LEU A 303 -4.93 -13.35 -10.98
N LYS A 304 -4.89 -12.12 -10.45
CA LYS A 304 -5.95 -11.14 -10.56
C LYS A 304 -5.46 -9.99 -11.42
N LEU A 305 -6.13 -9.76 -12.54
CA LEU A 305 -5.73 -8.76 -13.51
C LEU A 305 -6.92 -7.88 -13.87
N ASP A 306 -6.82 -6.59 -13.61
CA ASP A 306 -7.78 -5.59 -14.06
C ASP A 306 -7.18 -4.78 -15.20
N LEU A 307 -7.80 -4.91 -16.38
CA LEU A 307 -7.45 -4.26 -17.63
C LEU A 307 -8.65 -3.44 -18.15
N SER A 308 -9.53 -2.99 -17.26
CA SER A 308 -10.71 -2.22 -17.66
C SER A 308 -10.30 -0.91 -18.35
N GLN A 309 -11.06 -0.47 -19.36
CA GLN A 309 -10.78 0.76 -20.13
C GLN A 309 -9.36 0.88 -20.70
N ASN A 310 -8.84 -0.17 -21.32
CA ASN A 310 -7.50 -0.21 -21.91
C ASN A 310 -7.48 -0.30 -23.45
N GLN A 311 -8.59 0.07 -24.09
CA GLN A 311 -8.74 0.07 -25.55
C GLN A 311 -8.52 -1.30 -26.21
N ILE A 312 -8.73 -2.38 -25.47
CA ILE A 312 -8.59 -3.76 -25.96
C ILE A 312 -9.78 -4.09 -26.85
N ASN A 313 -9.55 -4.55 -28.08
CA ASN A 313 -10.63 -4.93 -29.00
C ASN A 313 -10.73 -6.44 -29.21
N ARG A 314 -9.64 -7.19 -28.96
CA ARG A 314 -9.64 -8.65 -29.02
C ARG A 314 -8.49 -9.22 -28.16
N ILE A 315 -8.70 -10.42 -27.65
CA ILE A 315 -7.64 -11.25 -27.09
C ILE A 315 -7.40 -12.40 -28.06
N ASP A 316 -6.21 -12.44 -28.65
CA ASP A 316 -5.91 -13.42 -29.69
C ASP A 316 -5.45 -14.78 -29.12
N LYS A 317 -5.20 -15.73 -30.03
CA LYS A 317 -4.79 -17.08 -29.67
C LYS A 317 -3.42 -17.11 -28.96
N VAL A 318 -2.53 -16.18 -29.28
CA VAL A 318 -1.18 -16.12 -28.70
C VAL A 318 -1.28 -15.71 -27.23
N CYS A 319 -2.03 -14.65 -26.94
CA CYS A 319 -2.30 -14.23 -25.57
C CYS A 319 -2.97 -15.36 -24.77
N ILE A 320 -3.95 -16.05 -25.37
CA ILE A 320 -4.58 -17.21 -24.72
C ILE A 320 -3.55 -18.29 -24.38
N SER A 321 -2.63 -18.63 -25.29
CA SER A 321 -1.60 -19.65 -25.00
C SER A 321 -0.69 -19.26 -23.82
N GLY A 322 -0.42 -17.97 -23.60
CA GLY A 322 0.32 -17.51 -22.44
C GLY A 322 -0.37 -17.86 -21.11
N PHE A 323 -1.70 -17.75 -21.04
CA PHE A 323 -2.45 -18.23 -19.86
C PHE A 323 -2.33 -19.75 -19.66
N PHE A 324 -2.31 -20.54 -20.74
CA PHE A 324 -2.13 -21.99 -20.65
C PHE A 324 -0.74 -22.38 -20.14
N ASN A 325 0.27 -21.55 -20.41
CA ASN A 325 1.66 -21.76 -19.98
C ASN A 325 1.89 -21.44 -18.49
N LEU A 326 0.97 -20.75 -17.81
CA LEU A 326 0.98 -20.63 -16.35
C LEU A 326 0.56 -21.95 -15.69
N LEU A 327 1.48 -22.92 -15.63
CA LEU A 327 1.17 -24.31 -15.27
C LEU A 327 0.63 -24.50 -13.85
N MET A 328 1.02 -23.63 -12.92
CA MET A 328 0.60 -23.65 -11.51
C MET A 328 -0.67 -22.85 -11.24
N LEU A 329 -1.22 -22.15 -12.23
CA LEU A 329 -2.36 -21.27 -12.06
C LEU A 329 -3.62 -22.07 -11.74
N THR A 330 -4.20 -21.79 -10.56
CA THR A 330 -5.44 -22.43 -10.07
C THR A 330 -6.55 -21.41 -9.82
N SER A 331 -6.21 -20.12 -9.77
CA SER A 331 -7.19 -19.03 -9.60
C SER A 331 -6.91 -17.92 -10.61
N MET A 332 -7.90 -17.60 -11.43
CA MET A 332 -7.83 -16.50 -12.40
C MET A 332 -9.03 -15.58 -12.25
N GLU A 333 -8.77 -14.31 -11.96
CA GLU A 333 -9.73 -13.21 -12.02
C GLU A 333 -9.25 -12.21 -13.07
N LEU A 334 -10.06 -11.96 -14.10
CA LEU A 334 -9.71 -11.06 -15.20
C LEU A 334 -10.87 -10.08 -15.46
N CYS A 335 -10.60 -8.79 -15.35
CA CYS A 335 -11.57 -7.75 -15.67
C CYS A 335 -11.15 -7.03 -16.96
N LEU A 336 -11.99 -7.13 -17.98
CA LEU A 336 -11.83 -6.50 -19.29
C LEU A 336 -12.96 -5.50 -19.56
N ASN A 337 -13.60 -4.98 -18.51
CA ASN A 337 -14.77 -4.13 -18.66
C ASN A 337 -14.45 -2.82 -19.38
N SER A 338 -15.45 -2.26 -20.04
CA SER A 338 -15.35 -0.95 -20.72
C SER A 338 -14.20 -0.90 -21.74
N ASN A 339 -13.92 -2.03 -22.38
CA ASN A 339 -13.02 -2.13 -23.52
C ASN A 339 -13.82 -2.16 -24.84
N LYS A 340 -13.12 -2.31 -25.97
CA LYS A 340 -13.70 -2.27 -27.33
C LYS A 340 -14.00 -3.67 -27.90
N MET A 341 -14.13 -4.69 -27.04
CA MET A 341 -14.36 -6.06 -27.47
C MET A 341 -15.82 -6.27 -27.90
N ASN A 342 -16.03 -6.75 -29.13
CA ASN A 342 -17.37 -7.13 -29.57
C ASN A 342 -17.84 -8.45 -28.88
N LEU A 343 -19.15 -8.69 -28.87
CA LEU A 343 -19.76 -9.85 -28.20
C LEU A 343 -19.22 -11.20 -28.71
N GLN A 344 -18.87 -11.29 -29.99
CA GLN A 344 -18.36 -12.52 -30.59
C GLN A 344 -16.97 -12.87 -30.05
N ASP A 345 -16.07 -11.89 -29.98
CA ASP A 345 -14.71 -12.08 -29.47
C ASP A 345 -14.70 -12.32 -27.96
N GLN A 346 -15.58 -11.66 -27.21
CA GLN A 346 -15.81 -11.98 -25.79
C GLN A 346 -16.23 -13.45 -25.62
N LYS A 347 -17.24 -13.91 -26.36
CA LYS A 347 -17.72 -15.30 -26.30
C LYS A 347 -16.61 -16.30 -26.66
N LYS A 348 -15.83 -16.03 -27.71
CA LYS A 348 -14.69 -16.88 -28.11
C LYS A 348 -13.63 -16.97 -27.02
N PHE A 349 -13.25 -15.83 -26.44
CA PHE A 349 -12.26 -15.76 -25.37
C PHE A 349 -12.72 -16.51 -24.11
N LEU A 350 -13.96 -16.28 -23.67
CA LEU A 350 -14.56 -16.97 -22.53
C LEU A 350 -14.65 -18.49 -22.77
N ALA A 351 -15.10 -18.91 -23.95
CA ALA A 351 -15.19 -20.33 -24.30
C ALA A 351 -13.82 -21.01 -24.22
N LYS A 352 -12.76 -20.35 -24.70
CA LYS A 352 -11.41 -20.92 -24.70
C LYS A 352 -10.79 -20.97 -23.30
N THR A 353 -10.90 -19.91 -22.51
CA THR A 353 -10.34 -19.88 -21.14
C THR A 353 -11.08 -20.81 -20.18
N LYS A 354 -12.38 -21.06 -20.38
CA LYS A 354 -13.13 -22.09 -19.64
C LYS A 354 -12.60 -23.52 -19.84
N THR A 355 -11.82 -23.79 -20.89
CA THR A 355 -11.22 -25.12 -21.10
C THR A 355 -10.01 -25.38 -20.20
N MET A 356 -9.53 -24.39 -19.43
CA MET A 356 -8.45 -24.54 -18.45
C MET A 356 -8.95 -25.30 -17.21
N ARG A 357 -9.04 -26.63 -17.30
CA ARG A 357 -9.57 -27.53 -16.25
C ARG A 357 -8.85 -27.44 -14.90
N ARG A 358 -7.63 -26.88 -14.86
CA ARG A 358 -6.84 -26.67 -13.63
C ARG A 358 -7.36 -25.54 -12.74
N LEU A 359 -8.19 -24.63 -13.27
CA LEU A 359 -8.69 -23.47 -12.52
C LEU A 359 -9.81 -23.90 -11.56
N VAL A 360 -9.55 -23.75 -10.27
CA VAL A 360 -10.52 -23.93 -9.17
C VAL A 360 -11.37 -22.67 -9.00
N LYS A 361 -10.78 -21.49 -9.23
CA LYS A 361 -11.49 -20.20 -9.23
C LYS A 361 -11.32 -19.54 -10.59
N TYR A 362 -12.44 -19.21 -11.23
CA TYR A 362 -12.48 -18.57 -12.54
C TYR A 362 -13.53 -17.46 -12.51
N ASN A 363 -13.09 -16.22 -12.73
CA ASN A 363 -13.98 -15.06 -12.85
C ASN A 363 -13.46 -14.15 -13.96
N VAL A 364 -14.13 -14.11 -15.10
CA VAL A 364 -13.76 -13.25 -16.22
C VAL A 364 -14.94 -12.34 -16.54
N LYS A 365 -14.71 -11.03 -16.50
CA LYS A 365 -15.70 -9.99 -16.81
C LYS A 365 -15.31 -9.29 -18.10
N CYS A 366 -16.24 -9.20 -19.04
CA CYS A 366 -16.09 -8.49 -20.32
C CYS A 366 -17.38 -7.71 -20.60
N SER A 367 -17.74 -6.75 -19.76
CA SER A 367 -18.94 -5.92 -19.94
C SER A 367 -18.63 -4.56 -20.53
#